data_AF-A0A8T5ELE8-F1
#
_entry.id   AF-A0A8T5ELE8-F1
#
_cell.length_a   1.000
_cell.length_b   1.000
_cell.length_c   1.000
_cell.angle_alpha   90.00
_cell.angle_beta   90.00
_cell.angle_gamma   90.00
#
_symmetry.space_group_name_H-M   'P 1'
#
loop_
_entity.id
_entity.type
_entity.pdbx_description
1 polymer ?
#
loop_
_entity_poly.entity_id
_entity_poly.type
_entity_poly.pdbx_seq_one_letter_code
_entity_poly.pdbx_strand_id
1 'polypeptide(L)'
;MKNNEIKNDEIGSIGIGAMIVFIALILVAAVASAVIIQTGEKLQQNAQQTGSETQQEISGKISVSSVFVWDDADSYLVYFETAPGSEILDETTVRYQMTCETTGGAYQYVPGDFTAATEFDGGALTNNLEPGVSYSLVMAAAPGDDCSATSVGINSKVTLWIHVENGGSTFETLSVTDTTRGAQVI
;
A
#
# COMPACT_ATOMS: atom_id res chain seq x y z
N MET A 1 40.24 76.49 -0.60
CA MET A 1 39.39 75.82 -1.61
C MET A 1 39.65 74.30 -1.70
N LYS A 2 40.89 73.79 -1.49
CA LYS A 2 41.21 72.35 -1.55
C LYS A 2 40.51 71.41 -0.52
N ASN A 3 40.05 71.93 0.63
CA ASN A 3 39.45 71.09 1.69
C ASN A 3 38.04 70.54 1.36
N ASN A 4 37.31 71.17 0.43
CA ASN A 4 35.96 70.68 0.06
C ASN A 4 36.03 69.54 -0.98
N GLU A 5 37.05 69.52 -1.84
CA GLU A 5 37.21 68.45 -2.84
C GLU A 5 37.63 67.13 -2.19
N ILE A 6 38.55 67.15 -1.22
CA ILE A 6 38.99 65.93 -0.51
C ILE A 6 37.83 65.28 0.27
N LYS A 7 36.98 66.08 0.92
CA LYS A 7 35.79 65.56 1.61
C LYS A 7 34.76 64.97 0.65
N ASN A 8 34.61 65.57 -0.54
CA ASN A 8 33.69 65.05 -1.55
C ASN A 8 34.18 63.71 -2.14
N ASP A 9 35.49 63.55 -2.38
CA ASP A 9 36.06 62.27 -2.83
C ASP A 9 35.94 61.17 -1.76
N GLU A 10 36.12 61.51 -0.48
CA GLU A 10 35.94 60.57 0.62
C GLU A 10 34.48 60.10 0.75
N ILE A 11 33.51 61.02 0.60
CA ILE A 11 32.09 60.68 0.57
C ILE A 11 31.73 59.84 -0.67
N GLY A 12 32.32 60.13 -1.84
CA GLY A 12 32.14 59.35 -3.07
C GLY A 12 32.65 57.91 -2.95
N SER A 13 33.83 57.73 -2.33
CA SER A 13 34.41 56.42 -2.05
C SER A 13 33.54 55.57 -1.09
N ILE A 14 32.99 56.20 -0.04
CA ILE A 14 32.05 55.54 0.89
C ILE A 14 30.77 55.12 0.17
N GLY A 15 30.24 55.97 -0.72
CA GLY A 15 29.05 55.66 -1.52
C GLY A 15 29.24 54.45 -2.45
N ILE A 16 30.41 54.33 -3.08
CA ILE A 16 30.76 53.17 -3.90
C ILE A 16 30.84 51.91 -3.05
N GLY A 17 31.46 51.98 -1.86
CA GLY A 17 31.49 50.88 -0.89
C GLY A 17 30.09 50.42 -0.47
N ALA A 18 29.18 51.37 -0.21
CA ALA A 18 27.79 51.08 0.14
C ALA A 18 27.03 50.39 -1.00
N MET A 19 27.21 50.83 -2.26
CA MET A 19 26.61 50.17 -3.42
C MET A 19 27.11 48.74 -3.62
N ILE A 20 28.41 48.48 -3.40
CA ILE A 20 28.97 47.12 -3.51
C ILE A 20 28.33 46.19 -2.48
N VAL A 21 28.22 46.62 -1.23
CA VAL A 21 27.58 45.82 -0.17
C VAL A 21 26.10 45.61 -0.48
N PHE A 22 25.42 46.63 -0.99
CA PHE A 22 24.01 46.51 -1.38
C PHE A 22 23.79 45.43 -2.45
N ILE A 23 24.62 45.41 -3.50
CA ILE A 23 24.55 44.40 -4.56
C ILE A 23 24.89 43.02 -3.99
N ALA A 24 25.93 42.90 -3.16
CA ALA A 24 26.30 41.64 -2.53
C ALA A 24 25.15 41.05 -1.68
N LEU A 25 24.46 41.89 -0.92
CA LEU A 25 23.30 41.47 -0.11
C LEU A 25 22.14 40.97 -0.98
N ILE A 26 21.89 41.61 -2.12
CA ILE A 26 20.86 41.16 -3.08
C ILE A 26 21.21 39.77 -3.63
N LEU A 27 22.47 39.53 -3.99
CA LEU A 27 22.90 38.23 -4.52
C LEU A 27 22.78 37.11 -3.45
N VAL A 28 23.17 37.39 -2.21
CA VAL A 28 23.00 36.43 -1.10
C VAL A 28 21.51 36.16 -0.85
N ALA A 29 20.68 37.20 -0.86
CA ALA A 29 19.22 37.05 -0.71
C ALA A 29 18.62 36.19 -1.83
N ALA A 30 19.03 36.38 -3.09
CA ALA A 30 18.54 35.62 -4.22
C ALA A 30 18.85 34.12 -4.09
N VAL A 31 20.08 33.77 -3.71
CA VAL A 31 20.47 32.37 -3.49
C VAL A 31 19.69 31.76 -2.31
N ALA A 32 19.55 32.50 -1.21
CA ALA A 32 18.77 32.05 -0.06
C ALA A 32 17.30 31.81 -0.42
N SER A 33 16.67 32.71 -1.19
CA SER A 33 15.30 32.54 -1.68
C SER A 33 15.15 31.30 -2.57
N ALA A 34 16.10 31.05 -3.48
CA ALA A 34 16.07 29.87 -4.34
C ALA A 34 16.09 28.57 -3.53
N VAL A 35 16.93 28.48 -2.49
CA VAL A 35 17.00 27.31 -1.61
C VAL A 35 15.73 27.15 -0.77
N ILE A 36 15.16 28.25 -0.27
CA ILE A 36 13.88 28.23 0.47
C ILE A 36 12.76 27.70 -0.41
N ILE A 37 12.65 28.19 -1.66
CA ILE A 37 11.64 27.74 -2.62
C ILE A 37 11.82 26.26 -2.94
N GLN A 38 13.04 25.83 -3.29
CA GLN A 38 13.32 24.43 -3.61
C GLN A 38 12.98 23.49 -2.45
N THR A 39 13.30 23.89 -1.23
CA THR A 39 12.96 23.11 -0.03
C THR A 39 11.44 23.07 0.16
N GLY A 40 10.76 24.21 0.00
CA GLY A 40 9.30 24.30 0.07
C GLY A 40 8.60 23.43 -0.98
N GLU A 41 9.09 23.41 -2.22
CA GLU A 41 8.57 22.57 -3.30
C GLU A 41 8.79 21.08 -3.03
N LYS A 42 10.00 20.70 -2.59
CA LYS A 42 10.29 19.30 -2.23
C LYS A 42 9.41 18.82 -1.08
N LEU A 43 9.23 19.65 -0.05
CA LEU A 43 8.34 19.33 1.07
C LEU A 43 6.89 19.19 0.62
N GLN A 44 6.41 20.05 -0.30
CA GLN A 44 5.06 19.95 -0.86
C GLN A 44 4.88 18.71 -1.74
N GLN A 45 5.86 18.34 -2.56
CA GLN A 45 5.80 17.11 -3.36
C GLN A 45 5.80 15.87 -2.46
N ASN A 46 6.68 15.83 -1.47
CA ASN A 46 6.71 14.75 -0.48
C ASN A 46 5.39 14.67 0.30
N ALA A 47 4.82 15.80 0.71
CA ALA A 47 3.54 15.83 1.43
C ALA A 47 2.38 15.32 0.56
N GLN A 48 2.36 15.66 -0.73
CA GLN A 48 1.37 15.15 -1.68
C GLN A 48 1.54 13.64 -1.91
N GLN A 49 2.79 13.18 -2.12
CA GLN A 49 3.10 11.77 -2.31
C GLN A 49 2.69 10.95 -1.08
N THR A 50 3.10 11.35 0.12
CA THR A 50 2.71 10.67 1.37
C THR A 50 1.19 10.73 1.59
N GLY A 51 0.53 11.82 1.21
CA GLY A 51 -0.93 11.93 1.26
C GLY A 51 -1.62 10.92 0.34
N SER A 52 -1.12 10.78 -0.89
CA SER A 52 -1.60 9.80 -1.88
C SER A 52 -1.37 8.37 -1.39
N GLU A 53 -0.15 8.05 -0.93
CA GLU A 53 0.19 6.73 -0.39
C GLU A 53 -0.65 6.37 0.83
N THR A 54 -0.90 7.32 1.74
CA THR A 54 -1.76 7.09 2.90
C THR A 54 -3.21 6.87 2.49
N GLN A 55 -3.69 7.61 1.49
CA GLN A 55 -5.03 7.41 0.94
C GLN A 55 -5.16 6.02 0.30
N GLN A 56 -4.16 5.60 -0.48
CA GLN A 56 -4.12 4.28 -1.12
C GLN A 56 -4.00 3.16 -0.08
N GLU A 57 -3.19 3.31 0.97
CA GLU A 57 -3.10 2.33 2.07
C GLU A 57 -4.44 2.13 2.78
N ILE A 58 -5.17 3.21 3.05
CA ILE A 58 -6.45 3.15 3.76
C ILE A 58 -7.59 2.67 2.86
N SER A 59 -7.57 3.06 1.57
CA SER A 59 -8.66 2.80 0.62
C SER A 59 -8.44 1.54 -0.21
N GLY A 60 -7.20 1.09 -0.37
CA GLY A 60 -6.78 -0.08 -1.15
C GLY A 60 -6.76 -1.38 -0.33
N LYS A 61 -7.73 -1.55 0.58
CA LYS A 61 -7.89 -2.79 1.35
C LYS A 61 -8.92 -3.70 0.69
N ILE A 62 -8.74 -5.01 0.87
CA ILE A 62 -9.71 -6.02 0.47
C ILE A 62 -10.46 -6.50 1.70
N SER A 63 -11.79 -6.41 1.68
CA SER A 63 -12.63 -6.95 2.74
C SER A 63 -13.05 -8.37 2.38
N VAL A 64 -12.83 -9.32 3.28
CA VAL A 64 -13.33 -10.69 3.13
C VAL A 64 -14.77 -10.74 3.64
N SER A 65 -15.70 -11.19 2.80
CA SER A 65 -17.11 -11.29 3.19
C SER A 65 -17.44 -12.65 3.78
N SER A 66 -16.97 -13.74 3.15
CA SER A 66 -17.24 -15.11 3.58
C SER A 66 -16.25 -16.09 2.98
N VAL A 67 -15.90 -17.13 3.73
CA VAL A 67 -15.03 -18.22 3.27
C VAL A 67 -15.74 -19.56 3.46
N PHE A 68 -15.62 -20.42 2.45
CA PHE A 68 -16.22 -21.74 2.41
C PHE A 68 -15.18 -22.78 2.01
N VAL A 69 -15.36 -24.04 2.45
CA VAL A 69 -14.58 -25.17 1.94
C VAL A 69 -15.05 -25.48 0.52
N TRP A 70 -14.16 -25.40 -0.47
CA TRP A 70 -14.48 -25.79 -1.85
C TRP A 70 -14.11 -27.24 -2.12
N ASP A 71 -12.90 -27.62 -1.72
CA ASP A 71 -12.40 -28.99 -1.71
C ASP A 71 -11.80 -29.26 -0.34
N ASP A 72 -12.25 -30.32 0.32
CA ASP A 72 -11.89 -30.64 1.70
C ASP A 72 -10.38 -30.88 1.88
N ALA A 73 -9.72 -31.36 0.82
CA ALA A 73 -8.28 -31.67 0.84
C ALA A 73 -7.40 -30.63 0.13
N ASP A 74 -7.98 -29.65 -0.59
CA ASP A 74 -7.19 -28.84 -1.52
C ASP A 74 -7.47 -27.33 -1.52
N SER A 75 -8.71 -26.86 -1.24
CA SER A 75 -9.03 -25.46 -1.52
C SER A 75 -10.19 -24.84 -0.73
N TYR A 76 -10.10 -23.53 -0.54
CA TYR A 76 -11.16 -22.69 0.04
C TYR A 76 -11.70 -21.72 -1.00
N LEU A 77 -13.01 -21.53 -1.02
CA LEU A 77 -13.68 -20.49 -1.79
C LEU A 77 -13.86 -19.25 -0.91
N VAL A 78 -13.30 -18.13 -1.33
CA VAL A 78 -13.42 -16.84 -0.64
C VAL A 78 -14.24 -15.88 -1.50
N TYR A 79 -15.24 -15.27 -0.87
CA TYR A 79 -15.90 -14.08 -1.39
C TYR A 79 -15.28 -12.85 -0.73
N PHE A 80 -14.83 -11.92 -1.55
CA PHE A 80 -14.19 -10.69 -1.09
C PHE A 80 -14.65 -9.51 -1.94
N GLU A 81 -14.52 -8.32 -1.37
CA GLU A 81 -14.88 -7.07 -2.01
C GLU A 81 -13.70 -6.09 -1.87
N THR A 82 -13.39 -5.39 -2.94
CA THR A 82 -12.44 -4.27 -2.90
C THR A 82 -13.09 -3.08 -2.22
N ALA A 83 -12.35 -2.37 -1.35
CA ALA A 83 -12.93 -1.23 -0.66
C ALA A 83 -13.37 -0.12 -1.65
N PRO A 84 -14.52 0.52 -1.40
CA PRO A 84 -15.03 1.58 -2.26
C PRO A 84 -14.07 2.77 -2.26
N GLY A 85 -13.65 3.19 -3.45
CA GLY A 85 -12.66 4.27 -3.61
C GLY A 85 -11.21 3.78 -3.65
N SER A 86 -10.96 2.47 -3.72
CA SER A 86 -9.64 1.97 -4.12
C SER A 86 -9.33 2.36 -5.57
N GLU A 87 -8.04 2.33 -5.91
CA GLU A 87 -7.65 2.27 -7.32
C GLU A 87 -7.93 0.85 -7.86
N ILE A 88 -7.81 0.67 -9.18
CA ILE A 88 -7.90 -0.64 -9.80
C ILE A 88 -6.72 -1.48 -9.32
N LEU A 89 -7.00 -2.64 -8.71
CA LEU A 89 -5.97 -3.52 -8.16
C LEU A 89 -5.62 -4.61 -9.16
N ASP A 90 -4.34 -4.84 -9.37
CA ASP A 90 -3.88 -5.95 -10.21
C ASP A 90 -3.89 -7.27 -9.44
N GLU A 91 -4.48 -8.30 -10.03
CA GLU A 91 -4.58 -9.63 -9.43
C GLU A 91 -3.22 -10.26 -9.11
N THR A 92 -2.16 -9.86 -9.83
CA THR A 92 -0.80 -10.34 -9.63
C THR A 92 -0.09 -9.68 -8.45
N THR A 93 -0.52 -8.47 -8.08
CA THR A 93 0.09 -7.68 -6.99
C THR A 93 -0.63 -7.92 -5.66
N VAL A 94 -1.86 -8.42 -5.70
CA VAL A 94 -2.57 -8.89 -4.51
C VAL A 94 -2.12 -10.32 -4.17
N ARG A 95 -1.63 -10.50 -2.95
CA ARG A 95 -1.11 -11.78 -2.46
C ARG A 95 -1.85 -12.19 -1.20
N TYR A 96 -2.12 -13.48 -1.08
CA TYR A 96 -2.57 -14.06 0.17
C TYR A 96 -1.52 -14.99 0.74
N GLN A 97 -1.53 -15.14 2.05
CA GLN A 97 -0.78 -16.16 2.76
C GLN A 97 -1.67 -16.74 3.83
N MET A 98 -1.72 -18.06 3.89
CA MET A 98 -2.40 -18.78 4.95
C MET A 98 -1.38 -19.55 5.78
N THR A 99 -1.58 -19.53 7.09
CA THR A 99 -0.76 -20.28 8.04
C THR A 99 -1.65 -21.11 8.92
N CYS A 100 -1.28 -22.36 9.13
CA CYS A 100 -2.06 -23.28 9.93
C CYS A 100 -1.15 -24.22 10.71
N GLU A 101 -1.76 -24.89 11.69
CA GLU A 101 -1.16 -26.03 12.37
C GLU A 101 -1.98 -27.27 11.99
N THR A 102 -1.29 -28.30 11.49
CA THR A 102 -1.96 -29.56 11.12
C THR A 102 -2.34 -30.35 12.36
N THR A 103 -3.21 -31.35 12.20
CA THR A 103 -3.54 -32.29 13.29
C THR A 103 -2.31 -33.01 13.85
N GLY A 104 -1.22 -33.08 13.07
CA GLY A 104 0.07 -33.62 13.48
C GLY A 104 0.98 -32.65 14.26
N GLY A 105 0.54 -31.41 14.51
CA GLY A 105 1.33 -30.38 15.20
C GLY A 105 2.42 -29.73 14.33
N ALA A 106 2.35 -29.90 13.00
CA ALA A 106 3.28 -29.26 12.08
C ALA A 106 2.72 -27.89 11.68
N TYR A 107 3.57 -26.86 11.76
CA TYR A 107 3.25 -25.55 11.21
C TYR A 107 3.42 -25.56 9.69
N GLN A 108 2.46 -25.01 8.96
CA GLN A 108 2.43 -24.98 7.51
C GLN A 108 2.19 -23.55 7.01
N TYR A 109 2.77 -23.23 5.87
CA TYR A 109 2.67 -21.91 5.25
C TYR A 109 2.35 -22.05 3.76
N VAL A 110 1.20 -21.53 3.35
CA VAL A 110 0.76 -21.59 1.96
C VAL A 110 0.58 -20.19 1.40
N PRO A 111 1.47 -19.75 0.49
CA PRO A 111 1.34 -18.50 -0.23
C PRO A 111 0.52 -18.68 -1.51
N GLY A 112 -0.14 -17.61 -1.94
CA GLY A 112 -0.79 -17.52 -3.26
C GLY A 112 -1.03 -16.09 -3.71
N ASP A 113 -1.71 -15.95 -4.84
CA ASP A 113 -2.09 -14.69 -5.48
C ASP A 113 -3.54 -14.73 -5.97
N PHE A 114 -4.03 -13.61 -6.48
CA PHE A 114 -5.42 -13.46 -6.90
C PHE A 114 -5.62 -13.70 -8.40
N THR A 115 -4.63 -14.27 -9.12
CA THR A 115 -4.73 -14.50 -10.58
C THR A 115 -5.79 -15.53 -10.97
N ALA A 116 -6.21 -16.37 -10.02
CA ALA A 116 -7.32 -17.30 -10.18
C ALA A 116 -8.68 -16.72 -9.71
N ALA A 117 -8.75 -15.41 -9.47
CA ALA A 117 -9.99 -14.75 -9.10
C ALA A 117 -10.96 -14.73 -10.30
N THR A 118 -12.23 -14.71 -9.96
CA THR A 118 -13.34 -14.75 -10.92
C THR A 118 -14.40 -13.74 -10.49
N GLU A 119 -15.19 -13.30 -11.47
CA GLU A 119 -16.43 -12.58 -11.22
C GLU A 119 -17.36 -13.40 -10.32
N PHE A 120 -18.34 -12.74 -9.69
CA PHE A 120 -19.32 -13.43 -8.85
C PHE A 120 -20.11 -14.53 -9.58
N ASP A 121 -20.27 -14.41 -10.91
CA ASP A 121 -20.93 -15.41 -11.77
C ASP A 121 -19.98 -16.57 -12.18
N GLY A 122 -18.76 -16.63 -11.64
CA GLY A 122 -17.74 -17.62 -12.01
C GLY A 122 -17.12 -17.40 -13.39
N GLY A 123 -17.37 -16.23 -14.01
CA GLY A 123 -16.69 -15.80 -15.22
C GLY A 123 -15.24 -15.43 -14.94
N ALA A 124 -14.34 -15.72 -15.89
CA ALA A 124 -12.96 -15.25 -15.80
C ALA A 124 -12.93 -13.72 -15.79
N LEU A 125 -12.02 -13.15 -14.98
CA LEU A 125 -11.81 -11.71 -14.94
C LEU A 125 -11.36 -11.21 -16.31
N THR A 126 -12.15 -10.31 -16.90
CA THR A 126 -11.81 -9.67 -18.17
C THR A 126 -10.98 -8.40 -17.96
N ASN A 127 -11.09 -7.80 -16.77
CA ASN A 127 -10.34 -6.65 -16.31
C ASN A 127 -9.86 -6.93 -14.88
N ASN A 128 -8.78 -6.25 -14.47
CA ASN A 128 -8.29 -6.20 -13.10
C ASN A 128 -9.41 -5.85 -12.08
N LEU A 129 -9.15 -6.04 -10.78
CA LEU A 129 -10.14 -5.84 -9.73
C LEU A 129 -10.58 -4.37 -9.64
N GLU A 130 -11.85 -4.10 -9.95
CA GLU A 130 -12.45 -2.77 -9.87
C GLU A 130 -12.90 -2.43 -8.44
N PRO A 131 -12.91 -1.14 -8.05
CA PRO A 131 -13.30 -0.71 -6.71
C PRO A 131 -14.80 -0.92 -6.43
N GLY A 132 -15.13 -1.50 -5.28
CA GLY A 132 -16.51 -1.69 -4.81
C GLY A 132 -17.26 -2.82 -5.52
N VAL A 133 -16.53 -3.73 -6.18
CA VAL A 133 -17.09 -4.92 -6.82
C VAL A 133 -16.71 -6.15 -5.99
N SER A 134 -17.66 -7.08 -5.86
CA SER A 134 -17.45 -8.35 -5.18
C SER A 134 -16.97 -9.42 -6.15
N TYR A 135 -15.91 -10.12 -5.78
CA TYR A 135 -15.29 -11.18 -6.55
C TYR A 135 -15.22 -12.47 -5.75
N SER A 136 -14.93 -13.58 -6.44
CA SER A 136 -14.71 -14.87 -5.80
C SER A 136 -13.38 -15.48 -6.21
N LEU A 137 -12.66 -16.05 -5.25
CA LEU A 137 -11.36 -16.69 -5.46
C LEU A 137 -11.38 -18.09 -4.84
N VAL A 138 -10.98 -19.08 -5.62
CA VAL A 138 -10.64 -20.41 -5.09
C VAL A 138 -9.17 -20.39 -4.70
N MET A 139 -8.91 -20.23 -3.40
CA MET A 139 -7.56 -20.27 -2.85
C MET A 139 -7.09 -21.72 -2.74
N ALA A 140 -5.94 -22.00 -3.35
CA ALA A 140 -5.24 -23.26 -3.15
C ALA A 140 -4.69 -23.31 -1.72
N ALA A 141 -5.05 -24.36 -0.98
CA ALA A 141 -4.65 -24.61 0.39
C ALA A 141 -3.62 -25.74 0.52
N ALA A 142 -3.36 -26.49 -0.56
CA ALA A 142 -2.38 -27.60 -0.56
C ALA A 142 -1.44 -27.66 -1.80
N PRO A 143 -0.83 -26.55 -2.28
CA PRO A 143 0.13 -26.60 -3.40
C PRO A 143 1.49 -27.24 -3.03
N GLY A 144 1.68 -27.63 -1.77
CA GLY A 144 2.87 -28.33 -1.28
C GLY A 144 2.81 -28.54 0.23
N ASP A 145 2.78 -27.43 0.99
CA ASP A 145 2.33 -27.40 2.38
C ASP A 145 0.79 -27.46 2.42
N ASP A 146 0.22 -28.03 3.47
CA ASP A 146 -1.22 -28.37 3.51
C ASP A 146 -1.97 -27.69 4.66
N CYS A 147 -2.73 -26.66 4.31
CA CYS A 147 -3.68 -25.96 5.16
C CYS A 147 -5.15 -26.22 4.80
N SER A 148 -5.43 -27.32 4.09
CA SER A 148 -6.79 -27.77 3.79
C SER A 148 -7.59 -28.09 5.05
N ALA A 149 -8.91 -28.13 4.91
CA ALA A 149 -9.81 -28.40 6.04
C ALA A 149 -9.55 -29.79 6.65
N THR A 150 -9.20 -30.77 5.82
CA THR A 150 -8.86 -32.14 6.25
C THR A 150 -7.55 -32.21 7.02
N SER A 151 -6.51 -31.47 6.61
CA SER A 151 -5.20 -31.45 7.30
C SER A 151 -5.24 -30.74 8.65
N VAL A 152 -5.94 -29.61 8.69
CA VAL A 152 -6.07 -28.74 9.87
C VAL A 152 -7.03 -29.33 10.91
N GLY A 153 -8.06 -30.05 10.45
CA GLY A 153 -9.03 -30.72 11.31
C GLY A 153 -10.10 -29.80 11.91
N ILE A 154 -11.10 -30.40 12.54
CA ILE A 154 -12.25 -29.69 13.12
C ILE A 154 -11.85 -28.98 14.42
N ASN A 155 -12.39 -27.78 14.65
CA ASN A 155 -12.09 -26.87 15.76
C ASN A 155 -10.68 -26.28 15.76
N SER A 156 -9.99 -26.35 14.62
CA SER A 156 -8.70 -25.72 14.40
C SER A 156 -8.85 -24.40 13.63
N LYS A 157 -7.81 -23.57 13.69
CA LYS A 157 -7.80 -22.23 13.10
C LYS A 157 -6.73 -22.12 12.02
N VAL A 158 -7.10 -21.53 10.89
CA VAL A 158 -6.18 -21.11 9.83
C VAL A 158 -6.14 -19.59 9.84
N THR A 159 -4.95 -19.02 9.90
CA THR A 159 -4.77 -17.57 9.85
C THR A 159 -4.53 -17.17 8.41
N LEU A 160 -5.35 -16.28 7.87
CA LEU A 160 -5.25 -15.73 6.53
C LEU A 160 -4.82 -14.26 6.60
N TRP A 161 -3.79 -13.92 5.83
CA TRP A 161 -3.43 -12.55 5.54
C TRP A 161 -3.57 -12.29 4.05
N ILE A 162 -4.20 -11.18 3.71
CA ILE A 162 -4.26 -10.66 2.34
C ILE A 162 -3.49 -9.35 2.33
N HIS A 163 -2.55 -9.22 1.41
CA HIS A 163 -1.73 -8.04 1.22
C HIS A 163 -1.95 -7.50 -0.19
N VAL A 164 -2.21 -6.20 -0.27
CA VAL A 164 -2.34 -5.46 -1.53
C VAL A 164 -1.11 -4.57 -1.68
N GLU A 165 -0.44 -4.59 -2.82
CA GLU A 165 0.68 -3.70 -3.07
C GLU A 165 0.22 -2.22 -3.10
N ASN A 166 0.89 -1.36 -2.33
CA ASN A 166 0.48 0.04 -2.09
C ASN A 166 -0.91 0.19 -1.44
N GLY A 167 -1.46 -0.90 -0.90
CA GLY A 167 -2.73 -0.95 -0.23
C GLY A 167 -2.63 -1.58 1.15
N GLY A 168 -3.76 -1.60 1.85
CA GLY A 168 -3.86 -2.18 3.18
C GLY A 168 -3.69 -3.69 3.20
N SER A 169 -3.28 -4.20 4.36
CA SER A 169 -3.33 -5.64 4.65
C SER A 169 -4.57 -5.98 5.46
N THR A 170 -5.23 -7.07 5.12
CA THR A 170 -6.38 -7.61 5.84
C THR A 170 -5.97 -8.90 6.54
N PHE A 171 -6.42 -9.05 7.78
CA PHE A 171 -6.18 -10.21 8.62
C PHE A 171 -7.49 -10.88 8.95
N GLU A 172 -7.59 -12.17 8.67
CA GLU A 172 -8.74 -12.99 9.01
C GLU A 172 -8.27 -14.29 9.68
N THR A 173 -9.05 -14.78 10.65
CA THR A 173 -8.81 -16.10 11.25
C THR A 173 -9.97 -16.99 10.88
N LEU A 174 -9.71 -18.00 10.07
CA LEU A 174 -10.68 -18.96 9.58
C LEU A 174 -10.81 -20.10 10.60
N SER A 175 -11.97 -20.25 11.22
CA SER A 175 -12.24 -21.38 12.12
C SER A 175 -12.92 -22.54 11.38
N VAL A 176 -12.26 -23.70 11.29
CA VAL A 176 -12.81 -24.89 10.62
C VAL A 176 -13.77 -25.61 11.55
N THR A 177 -15.08 -25.48 11.30
CA THR A 177 -16.14 -26.12 12.11
C THR A 177 -16.64 -27.43 11.49
N ASP A 178 -16.52 -27.56 10.17
CA ASP A 178 -16.83 -28.76 9.40
C ASP A 178 -15.84 -28.80 8.21
N THR A 179 -15.47 -30.02 7.81
CA THR A 179 -14.52 -30.28 6.72
C THR A 179 -15.23 -30.56 5.40
N THR A 180 -16.55 -30.73 5.42
CA THR A 180 -17.33 -30.99 4.21
C THR A 180 -17.37 -29.78 3.27
N ARG A 181 -17.39 -30.07 1.96
CA ARG A 181 -17.56 -29.05 0.92
C ARG A 181 -18.82 -28.22 1.17
N GLY A 182 -18.67 -26.90 1.12
CA GLY A 182 -19.74 -25.93 1.39
C GLY A 182 -19.88 -25.55 2.86
N ALA A 183 -19.11 -26.15 3.77
CA ALA A 183 -19.02 -25.68 5.15
C ALA A 183 -18.47 -24.26 5.19
N GLN A 184 -19.10 -23.41 5.99
CA GLN A 184 -18.61 -22.06 6.23
C GLN A 184 -17.46 -22.09 7.22
N VAL A 185 -16.40 -21.38 6.88
CA VAL A 185 -15.19 -21.25 7.69
C VAL A 185 -15.07 -19.76 8.03
N ILE A 186 -15.53 -19.36 9.21
CA ILE A 186 -15.39 -17.99 9.73
C ILE A 186 -14.92 -18.07 11.18
#